data_AF-A0AAU8IK32-F1
#
_entry.id   AF-A0AAU8IK32-F1
#
_cell.length_a   1.000
_cell.length_b   1.000
_cell.length_c   1.000
_cell.angle_alpha   90.00
_cell.angle_beta   90.00
_cell.angle_gamma   90.00
#
_symmetry.space_group_name_H-M   'P 1'
#
loop_
_entity.id
_entity.type
_entity.pdbx_description
1 polymer ?
#
loop_
_entity_poly.entity_id
_entity_poly.type
_entity_poly.pdbx_seq_one_letter_code
_entity_poly.pdbx_strand_id
1 'polypeptide(L)'
;MQGEQDGWVTAGSGLDARTASPLVRLGLVREAAAEDRAELSVGAGRPVRWAVQLTADGWDVLLYAHKRAAPAGVAVPEAGLQKVALHRSELDVLKRFIALGERLRYGPDQGLAAAVEAAQFDQSSSRWIVYVDGAQMKSMARAYFLERHGGSAAPANRFARIYGVSYPPQPLGLTP
;
A
#
# COMPACT_ATOMS: atom_id res chain seq x y z
N MET A 1 -21.35 -27.33 -8.63
CA MET A 1 -20.62 -27.19 -9.90
C MET A 1 -20.03 -25.79 -9.95
N GLN A 2 -18.75 -25.67 -9.56
CA GLN A 2 -17.97 -24.44 -9.57
C GLN A 2 -16.67 -24.76 -10.31
N GLY A 3 -16.37 -23.98 -11.35
CA GLY A 3 -15.48 -24.36 -12.43
C GLY A 3 -14.01 -24.49 -12.03
N GLU A 4 -13.46 -25.67 -12.26
CA GLU A 4 -12.06 -25.87 -12.64
C GLU A 4 -11.76 -24.97 -13.84
N GLN A 5 -11.16 -23.80 -13.60
CA GLN A 5 -10.33 -23.16 -14.61
C GLN A 5 -8.92 -23.77 -14.52
N ASP A 6 -8.84 -25.08 -14.76
CA ASP A 6 -7.63 -25.90 -14.82
C ASP A 6 -7.04 -25.87 -16.23
N GLY A 7 -6.77 -24.66 -16.72
CA GLY A 7 -6.28 -24.46 -18.08
C GLY A 7 -4.76 -24.60 -18.14
N TRP A 8 -4.28 -25.62 -18.87
CA TRP A 8 -2.90 -25.63 -19.35
C TRP A 8 -2.68 -24.41 -20.26
N VAL A 9 -1.70 -23.58 -19.92
CA VAL A 9 -1.33 -22.41 -20.70
C VAL A 9 -0.18 -22.78 -21.64
N THR A 10 -0.43 -22.66 -22.93
CA THR A 10 0.54 -22.97 -24.00
C THR A 10 1.09 -21.71 -24.70
N ALA A 11 0.45 -20.55 -24.50
CA ALA A 11 0.89 -19.24 -24.97
C ALA A 11 0.16 -18.11 -24.22
N GLY A 12 0.83 -16.96 -24.06
CA GLY A 12 0.25 -15.74 -23.52
C GLY A 12 1.13 -14.53 -23.82
N SER A 13 0.61 -13.31 -23.70
CA SER A 13 1.41 -12.09 -23.92
C SER A 13 2.59 -12.06 -22.95
N GLY A 14 3.83 -12.12 -23.48
CA GLY A 14 5.06 -12.18 -22.68
C GLY A 14 5.34 -13.52 -21.98
N LEU A 15 4.51 -14.54 -22.20
CA LEU A 15 4.64 -15.86 -21.59
C LEU A 15 5.12 -16.89 -22.60
N ASP A 16 6.35 -17.37 -22.40
CA ASP A 16 6.97 -18.47 -23.13
C ASP A 16 7.69 -19.42 -22.15
N ALA A 17 8.27 -20.51 -22.66
CA ALA A 17 8.98 -21.49 -21.83
C ALA A 17 10.14 -20.88 -21.02
N ARG A 18 10.83 -19.85 -21.55
CA ARG A 18 11.94 -19.19 -20.85
C ARG A 18 11.43 -18.28 -19.75
N THR A 19 10.36 -17.52 -19.99
CA THR A 19 9.78 -16.64 -18.97
C THR A 19 9.00 -17.40 -17.90
N ALA A 20 8.53 -18.61 -18.19
CA ALA A 20 7.90 -19.51 -17.23
C ALA A 20 8.90 -20.29 -16.34
N SER A 21 10.14 -20.53 -16.81
CA SER A 21 11.15 -21.32 -16.07
C SER A 21 11.41 -20.84 -14.63
N PRO A 22 11.53 -19.53 -14.34
CA PRO A 22 11.64 -19.06 -12.96
C PRO A 22 10.43 -19.40 -12.09
N LEU A 23 9.21 -19.36 -12.66
CA LEU A 23 7.97 -19.67 -11.94
C LEU A 23 7.88 -21.17 -11.61
N VAL A 24 8.37 -22.03 -12.51
CA VAL A 24 8.50 -23.48 -12.25
C VAL A 24 9.47 -23.74 -11.11
N ARG A 25 10.64 -23.08 -11.11
CA ARG A 25 11.64 -23.23 -10.01
C ARG A 25 11.10 -22.75 -8.66
N LEU A 26 10.19 -21.78 -8.66
CA LEU A 26 9.52 -21.28 -7.46
C LEU A 26 8.31 -22.12 -7.03
N GLY A 27 7.94 -23.17 -7.79
CA GLY A 27 6.79 -24.01 -7.49
C GLY A 27 5.43 -23.36 -7.73
N LEU A 28 5.39 -22.18 -8.38
CA LEU A 28 4.15 -21.43 -8.64
C LEU A 28 3.39 -21.96 -9.87
N VAL A 29 4.11 -22.61 -10.78
CA VAL A 29 3.51 -23.31 -11.92
C VAL A 29 4.15 -24.68 -12.07
N ARG A 30 3.38 -25.68 -12.52
CA ARG A 30 3.88 -26.98 -12.94
C ARG A 30 4.05 -27.01 -14.45
N GLU A 31 5.12 -27.65 -14.93
CA GLU A 31 5.34 -27.91 -16.34
C GLU A 31 4.65 -29.20 -16.77
N ALA A 32 4.03 -29.21 -17.96
CA ALA A 32 3.36 -30.38 -18.52
C ALA A 32 4.35 -31.50 -18.82
N ALA A 33 3.99 -32.72 -18.41
CA ALA A 33 4.75 -33.92 -18.76
C ALA A 33 4.61 -34.26 -20.26
N ALA A 34 5.38 -35.24 -20.73
CA ALA A 34 5.31 -35.65 -22.13
C ALA A 34 3.90 -36.17 -22.53
N GLU A 35 3.25 -36.89 -21.61
CA GLU A 35 1.88 -37.40 -21.76
C GLU A 35 0.87 -36.27 -21.85
N ASP A 36 0.88 -35.34 -20.89
CA ASP A 36 0.01 -34.14 -20.90
C ASP A 36 0.17 -33.35 -22.21
N ARG A 37 1.40 -33.15 -22.68
CA ARG A 37 1.67 -32.44 -23.93
C ARG A 37 1.14 -33.17 -25.16
N ALA A 38 1.14 -34.51 -25.15
CA ALA A 38 0.58 -35.30 -26.24
C ALA A 38 -0.94 -35.14 -26.29
N GLU A 39 -1.62 -35.23 -25.15
CA GLU A 39 -3.07 -34.99 -25.03
C GLU A 39 -3.44 -33.57 -25.46
N LEU A 40 -2.69 -32.57 -24.99
CA LEU A 40 -2.88 -31.17 -25.39
C LEU A 40 -2.65 -30.96 -26.88
N SER A 41 -1.69 -31.68 -27.50
CA SER A 41 -1.42 -31.59 -28.93
C SER A 41 -2.56 -32.17 -29.77
N VAL A 42 -3.16 -33.28 -29.31
CA VAL A 42 -4.35 -33.88 -29.94
C VAL A 42 -5.52 -32.90 -29.86
N GLY A 43 -5.78 -32.35 -28.67
CA GLY A 43 -6.87 -31.39 -28.46
C GLY A 43 -6.70 -30.08 -29.25
N ALA A 44 -5.46 -29.60 -29.38
CA ALA A 44 -5.16 -28.35 -30.10
C ALA A 44 -5.01 -28.51 -31.62
N GLY A 45 -4.97 -29.75 -32.14
CA GLY A 45 -4.72 -30.04 -33.56
C GLY A 45 -3.34 -29.60 -34.05
N ARG A 46 -2.39 -29.33 -33.14
CA ARG A 46 -1.03 -28.86 -33.43
C ARG A 46 -0.06 -29.31 -32.33
N PRO A 47 1.24 -29.48 -32.64
CA PRO A 47 2.23 -29.86 -31.64
C PRO A 47 2.38 -28.80 -30.52
N VAL A 48 2.17 -29.21 -29.28
CA VAL A 48 2.40 -28.41 -28.06
C VAL A 48 3.79 -28.72 -27.52
N ARG A 49 4.72 -27.77 -27.68
CA ARG A 49 6.13 -27.97 -27.28
C ARG A 49 6.38 -27.75 -25.78
N TRP A 50 5.52 -26.98 -25.13
CA TRP A 50 5.59 -26.68 -23.70
C TRP A 50 4.17 -26.28 -23.24
N ALA A 51 3.89 -26.49 -21.96
CA ALA A 51 2.70 -25.97 -21.32
C ALA A 51 2.95 -25.86 -19.82
N VAL A 52 2.30 -24.90 -19.16
CA VAL A 52 2.34 -24.76 -17.71
C VAL A 52 0.95 -24.60 -17.14
N GLN A 53 0.76 -25.04 -15.89
CA GLN A 53 -0.47 -24.84 -15.14
C GLN A 53 -0.14 -24.25 -13.77
N LEU A 54 -0.98 -23.35 -13.27
CA LEU A 54 -0.83 -22.81 -11.92
C LEU A 54 -0.94 -23.92 -10.87
N THR A 55 -0.06 -23.89 -9.88
CA THR A 55 -0.23 -24.66 -8.65
C THR A 55 -1.16 -23.92 -7.69
N ALA A 56 -1.56 -24.57 -6.58
CA ALA A 56 -2.32 -23.90 -5.52
C ALA A 56 -1.58 -22.65 -5.01
N ASP A 57 -0.27 -22.75 -4.77
CA ASP A 57 0.56 -21.61 -4.35
C ASP A 57 0.63 -20.51 -5.42
N GLY A 58 0.68 -20.90 -6.70
CA GLY A 58 0.60 -19.96 -7.83
C GLY A 58 -0.72 -19.18 -7.86
N TRP A 59 -1.83 -19.87 -7.61
CA TRP A 59 -3.14 -19.26 -7.49
C TRP A 59 -3.23 -18.28 -6.31
N ASP A 60 -2.72 -18.67 -5.14
CA ASP A 60 -2.72 -17.82 -3.96
C ASP A 60 -1.86 -16.57 -4.16
N VAL A 61 -0.68 -16.70 -4.78
CA VAL A 61 0.17 -15.55 -5.14
C VAL A 61 -0.54 -14.63 -6.14
N LEU A 62 -1.22 -15.19 -7.14
CA LEU A 62 -1.97 -14.40 -8.13
C LEU A 62 -3.14 -13.65 -7.48
N LEU A 63 -3.90 -14.32 -6.62
CA LEU A 63 -5.01 -13.73 -5.87
C LEU A 63 -4.51 -12.64 -4.91
N TYR A 64 -3.42 -12.90 -4.19
CA TYR A 64 -2.78 -11.94 -3.29
C TYR A 64 -2.28 -10.71 -4.05
N ALA A 65 -1.58 -10.92 -5.18
CA ALA A 65 -1.11 -9.85 -6.04
C ALA A 65 -2.28 -9.02 -6.61
N HIS A 66 -3.37 -9.66 -7.02
CA HIS A 66 -4.57 -8.98 -7.51
C HIS A 66 -5.24 -8.13 -6.42
N LYS A 67 -5.33 -8.66 -5.19
CA LYS A 67 -5.83 -7.90 -4.03
C LYS A 67 -4.91 -6.74 -3.64
N ARG A 68 -3.60 -6.91 -3.73
CA ARG A 68 -2.61 -5.85 -3.50
C ARG A 68 -2.64 -4.78 -4.61
N ALA A 69 -2.88 -5.21 -5.85
CA ALA A 69 -2.89 -4.35 -7.02
C ALA A 69 -4.22 -3.60 -7.19
N ALA A 70 -5.30 -4.05 -6.55
CA ALA A 70 -6.53 -3.28 -6.45
C ALA A 70 -6.20 -1.97 -5.71
N PRO A 71 -6.16 -0.82 -6.42
CA PRO A 71 -6.08 0.44 -5.70
C PRO A 71 -7.39 0.53 -4.92
N ALA A 72 -7.31 0.73 -3.60
CA ALA A 72 -8.40 1.41 -2.95
C ALA A 72 -8.54 2.72 -3.73
N GLY A 73 -9.63 2.88 -4.48
CA GLY A 73 -9.83 4.06 -5.31
C GLY A 73 -9.53 5.27 -4.45
N VAL A 74 -8.73 6.19 -4.99
CA VAL A 74 -8.49 7.48 -4.34
C VAL A 74 -9.86 8.08 -4.14
N ALA A 75 -10.39 7.98 -2.91
CA ALA A 75 -11.65 8.60 -2.56
C ALA A 75 -11.44 10.08 -2.88
N VAL A 76 -12.21 10.58 -3.83
CA VAL A 76 -12.28 12.01 -4.10
C VAL A 76 -12.53 12.65 -2.75
N PRO A 77 -11.67 13.58 -2.28
CA PRO A 77 -11.83 14.14 -0.96
C PRO A 77 -13.24 14.71 -0.83
N GLU A 78 -13.97 14.28 0.21
CA GLU A 78 -15.18 14.98 0.63
C GLU A 78 -14.86 16.48 0.72
N ALA A 79 -15.80 17.33 0.32
CA ALA A 79 -15.61 18.76 0.28
C ALA A 79 -15.08 19.26 1.65
N GLY A 80 -13.83 19.74 1.67
CA GLY A 80 -13.15 20.20 2.89
C GLY A 80 -11.94 19.36 3.34
N LEU A 81 -11.69 18.19 2.74
CA LEU A 81 -10.51 17.38 3.03
C LEU A 81 -9.31 17.75 2.14
N GLN A 82 -8.15 17.92 2.76
CA GLN A 82 -6.89 18.24 2.11
C GLN A 82 -6.01 16.99 1.96
N LYS A 83 -5.40 16.84 0.77
CA LYS A 83 -4.43 15.79 0.47
C LYS A 83 -3.08 16.11 1.12
N VAL A 84 -2.61 15.23 2.00
CA VAL A 84 -1.30 15.32 2.65
C VAL A 84 -0.44 14.13 2.25
N ALA A 85 0.77 14.39 1.77
CA ALA A 85 1.74 13.42 1.27
C ALA A 85 2.91 13.28 2.25
N LEU A 86 2.97 12.12 2.88
CA LEU A 86 3.86 11.79 3.98
C LEU A 86 4.95 10.81 3.55
N HIS A 87 6.15 10.99 4.11
CA HIS A 87 7.15 9.94 4.19
C HIS A 87 6.72 8.86 5.17
N ARG A 88 7.35 7.68 5.07
CA ARG A 88 7.08 6.59 6.02
C ARG A 88 7.37 7.00 7.47
N SER A 89 8.48 7.70 7.70
CA SER A 89 8.85 8.20 9.03
C SER A 89 7.83 9.19 9.60
N GLU A 90 7.28 10.07 8.76
CA GLU A 90 6.22 11.01 9.17
C GLU A 90 4.94 10.26 9.55
N LEU A 91 4.56 9.23 8.78
CA LEU A 91 3.43 8.37 9.13
C LEU A 91 3.64 7.62 10.46
N ASP A 92 4.85 7.13 10.71
CA ASP A 92 5.18 6.43 11.96
C ASP A 92 5.09 7.36 13.19
N VAL A 93 5.46 8.64 13.04
CA VAL A 93 5.26 9.66 14.07
C VAL A 93 3.77 9.85 14.38
N LEU A 94 2.92 9.92 13.35
CA LEU A 94 1.47 10.04 13.56
C LEU A 94 0.90 8.80 14.24
N LYS A 95 1.33 7.60 13.86
CA LYS A 95 0.90 6.35 14.51
C LYS A 95 1.26 6.32 15.99
N ARG A 96 2.48 6.75 16.34
CA ARG A 96 2.91 6.90 17.75
C ARG A 96 2.04 7.91 18.49
N PHE A 97 1.79 9.07 17.87
CA PHE A 97 0.97 10.12 18.44
C PHE A 97 -0.47 9.66 18.71
N ILE A 98 -1.08 8.94 17.75
CA ILE A 98 -2.41 8.34 17.87
C ILE A 98 -2.43 7.29 18.99
N ALA A 99 -1.43 6.41 19.04
CA ALA A 99 -1.32 5.38 20.07
C ALA A 99 -1.18 5.96 21.49
N LEU A 100 -0.58 7.14 21.63
CA LEU A 100 -0.52 7.85 22.91
C LEU A 100 -1.89 8.43 23.31
N GLY A 101 -2.71 8.85 22.34
CA GLY A 101 -4.13 9.14 22.54
C GLY A 101 -4.43 10.00 23.77
N GLU A 102 -5.31 9.50 24.64
CA GLU A 102 -5.76 10.13 25.89
C GLU A 102 -4.66 10.30 26.94
N ARG A 103 -3.51 9.64 26.80
CA ARG A 103 -2.36 9.83 27.70
C ARG A 103 -1.72 11.19 27.51
N LEU A 104 -1.98 11.85 26.37
CA LEU A 104 -1.56 13.21 26.12
C LEU A 104 -2.58 14.18 26.69
N ARG A 105 -2.09 15.29 27.29
CA ARG A 105 -2.96 16.39 27.73
C ARG A 105 -3.80 16.99 26.60
N TYR A 106 -3.27 16.94 25.38
CA TYR A 106 -4.01 17.26 24.17
C TYR A 106 -3.83 16.06 23.23
N GLY A 107 -4.90 15.28 23.03
CA GLY A 107 -4.89 14.09 22.18
C GLY A 107 -4.94 14.42 20.68
N PRO A 108 -4.93 13.41 19.81
CA PRO A 108 -5.24 13.59 18.40
C PRO A 108 -6.68 14.06 18.20
N ASP A 109 -6.89 14.99 17.26
CA ASP A 109 -8.24 15.39 16.83
C ASP A 109 -9.05 14.21 16.29
N GLN A 110 -10.38 14.31 16.43
CA GLN A 110 -11.33 13.29 16.01
C GLN A 110 -11.16 12.97 14.52
N GLY A 111 -11.22 11.67 14.19
CA GLY A 111 -11.09 11.19 12.81
C GLY A 111 -9.66 11.09 12.29
N LEU A 112 -8.65 11.69 12.95
CA LEU A 112 -7.25 11.58 12.51
C LEU A 112 -6.76 10.13 12.51
N ALA A 113 -7.15 9.33 13.51
CA ALA A 113 -6.80 7.92 13.58
C ALA A 113 -7.35 7.13 12.38
N ALA A 114 -8.62 7.34 12.03
CA ALA A 114 -9.25 6.72 10.88
C ALA A 114 -8.60 7.17 9.56
N ALA A 115 -8.26 8.46 9.44
CA ALA A 115 -7.56 8.99 8.27
C ALA A 115 -6.17 8.36 8.09
N VAL A 116 -5.40 8.21 9.17
CA VAL A 116 -4.06 7.59 9.15
C VAL A 116 -4.13 6.08 8.85
N GLU A 117 -5.14 5.38 9.34
CA GLU A 117 -5.35 3.96 8.97
C GLU A 117 -5.82 3.80 7.53
N ALA A 118 -6.60 4.75 7.00
CA ALA A 118 -7.00 4.80 5.60
C ALA A 118 -5.89 5.31 4.66
N ALA A 119 -4.67 5.58 5.18
CA ALA A 119 -3.57 6.10 4.39
C ALA A 119 -3.19 5.12 3.26
N GLN A 120 -3.06 5.64 2.05
CA GLN A 120 -2.74 4.85 0.86
C GLN A 120 -1.33 5.14 0.39
N PHE A 121 -0.58 4.11 0.01
CA PHE A 121 0.74 4.30 -0.58
C PHE A 121 0.62 4.62 -2.07
N ASP A 122 1.05 5.82 -2.46
CA ASP A 122 1.18 6.24 -3.85
C ASP A 122 2.58 5.88 -4.37
N GLN A 123 2.63 4.89 -5.26
CA GLN A 123 3.88 4.40 -5.85
C GLN A 123 4.58 5.45 -6.71
N SER A 124 3.83 6.33 -7.38
CA SER A 124 4.39 7.33 -8.29
C SER A 124 5.20 8.40 -7.57
N SER A 125 4.77 8.78 -6.36
CA SER A 125 5.46 9.75 -5.52
C SER A 125 6.30 9.10 -4.41
N SER A 126 6.18 7.79 -4.20
CA SER A 126 6.75 7.07 -3.05
C SER A 126 6.37 7.77 -1.72
N ARG A 127 5.09 8.12 -1.58
CA ARG A 127 4.52 8.79 -0.40
C ARG A 127 3.25 8.10 0.06
N TRP A 128 2.99 8.21 1.35
CA TRP A 128 1.71 7.86 1.94
C TRP A 128 0.77 9.06 1.85
N ILE A 129 -0.38 8.85 1.24
CA ILE A 129 -1.40 9.87 1.05
C ILE A 129 -2.45 9.71 2.14
N VAL A 130 -2.70 10.81 2.85
CA VAL A 130 -3.73 10.93 3.88
C VAL A 130 -4.63 12.10 3.51
N TYR A 131 -5.95 11.93 3.68
CA TYR A 131 -6.93 12.99 3.50
C TYR A 131 -7.38 13.48 4.88
N VAL A 132 -7.16 14.76 5.15
CA VAL A 132 -7.39 15.34 6.48
C VAL A 132 -8.06 16.71 6.39
N ASP A 133 -8.88 17.04 7.38
CA ASP A 133 -9.41 18.39 7.53
C ASP A 133 -8.42 19.35 8.22
N GLY A 134 -8.79 20.62 8.35
CA GLY A 134 -7.94 21.64 8.97
C GLY A 134 -7.66 21.43 10.47
N ALA A 135 -8.56 20.79 11.22
CA ALA A 135 -8.32 20.47 12.63
C ALA A 135 -7.29 19.34 12.73
N GLN A 136 -7.51 18.26 11.99
CA GLN A 136 -6.59 17.13 11.86
C GLN A 136 -5.20 17.58 11.40
N MET A 137 -5.10 18.54 10.47
CA MET A 137 -3.80 19.13 10.08
C MET A 137 -3.08 19.85 11.23
N LYS A 138 -3.80 20.58 12.10
CA LYS A 138 -3.20 21.20 13.30
C LYS A 138 -2.75 20.14 14.30
N SER A 139 -3.54 19.08 14.47
CA SER A 139 -3.19 17.92 15.28
C SER A 139 -1.92 17.21 14.77
N MET A 140 -1.78 17.06 13.44
CA MET A 140 -0.55 16.55 12.80
C MET A 140 0.65 17.47 13.07
N ALA A 141 0.48 18.79 12.91
CA ALA A 141 1.54 19.74 13.21
C ALA A 141 2.00 19.65 14.69
N ARG A 142 1.07 19.37 15.60
CA ARG A 142 1.40 19.11 17.01
C ARG A 142 2.20 17.82 17.19
N ALA A 143 1.83 16.74 16.51
CA ALA A 143 2.58 15.48 16.55
C ALA A 143 4.04 15.69 16.11
N TYR A 144 4.26 16.44 15.03
CA TYR A 144 5.61 16.76 14.56
C TYR A 144 6.35 17.74 15.47
N PHE A 145 5.63 18.66 16.12
CA PHE A 145 6.21 19.51 17.17
C PHE A 145 6.69 18.68 18.37
N LEU A 146 5.94 17.64 18.80
CA LEU A 146 6.40 16.74 19.86
C LEU A 146 7.62 15.91 19.43
N GLU A 147 7.62 15.38 18.20
CA GLU A 147 8.76 14.62 17.66
C GLU A 147 10.05 15.47 17.58
N ARG A 148 9.93 16.79 17.37
CA ARG A 148 11.06 17.71 17.44
C ARG A 148 11.83 17.62 18.75
N HIS A 149 11.14 17.39 19.86
CA HIS A 149 11.76 17.22 21.18
C HIS A 149 12.30 15.79 21.40
N GLY A 150 11.88 14.82 20.60
CA GLY A 150 12.41 13.45 20.56
C GLY A 150 13.66 13.28 19.70
N GLY A 151 14.12 14.32 19.01
CA GLY A 151 15.40 14.34 18.30
C GLY A 151 15.34 14.69 16.81
N SER A 152 14.16 14.93 16.22
CA SER A 152 14.06 15.29 14.80
C SER A 152 13.08 16.44 14.53
N ALA A 153 13.61 17.60 14.16
CA ALA A 153 12.82 18.76 13.72
C ALA A 153 12.36 18.67 12.25
N ALA A 154 12.90 17.71 11.49
CA ALA A 154 12.70 17.65 10.04
C ALA A 154 11.23 17.48 9.62
N PRO A 155 10.41 16.61 10.27
CA PRO A 155 8.99 16.49 9.96
C PRO A 155 8.23 17.81 10.16
N ALA A 156 8.47 18.50 11.27
CA ALA A 156 7.78 19.76 11.59
C ALA A 156 8.11 20.87 10.57
N ASN A 157 9.39 21.02 10.23
CA ASN A 157 9.85 22.02 9.26
C ASN A 157 9.30 21.74 7.85
N ARG A 158 9.32 20.47 7.42
CA ARG A 158 8.78 20.07 6.12
C ARG A 158 7.28 20.31 6.07
N PHE A 159 6.55 19.90 7.11
CA PHE A 159 5.11 20.05 7.18
C PHE A 159 4.69 21.53 7.11
N ALA A 160 5.35 22.39 7.89
CA ALA A 160 5.13 23.83 7.85
C ALA A 160 5.45 24.43 6.47
N ARG A 161 6.56 24.02 5.83
CA ARG A 161 6.95 24.52 4.50
C ARG A 161 5.97 24.13 3.40
N ILE A 162 5.47 22.90 3.41
CA ILE A 162 4.63 22.37 2.33
C ILE A 162 3.17 22.76 2.51
N TYR A 163 2.67 22.74 3.75
CA TYR A 163 1.25 22.90 4.03
C TYR A 163 0.91 24.21 4.74
N GLY A 164 1.90 25.03 5.11
CA GLY A 164 1.68 26.28 5.83
C GLY A 164 1.18 26.10 7.26
N VAL A 165 1.09 24.86 7.76
CA VAL A 165 0.58 24.56 9.10
C VAL A 165 1.74 24.29 10.04
N SER A 166 1.84 25.09 11.09
CA SER A 166 2.75 24.87 12.21
C SER A 166 1.96 24.86 13.51
N TYR A 167 2.50 24.19 14.53
CA TYR A 167 1.94 24.25 15.88
C TYR A 167 2.73 25.29 16.69
N PRO A 168 2.16 26.48 16.96
CA PRO A 168 2.78 27.41 17.88
C PRO A 168 2.61 26.86 19.30
N PRO A 169 3.69 26.57 20.05
CA PRO A 169 3.54 26.36 21.48
C PRO A 169 2.92 27.63 22.08
N GLN A 170 1.90 27.47 22.92
CA GLN A 170 1.36 28.62 23.65
C GLN A 170 2.52 29.31 24.38
N PRO A 171 2.70 30.63 24.21
CA PRO A 171 3.67 31.34 25.01
C PRO A 171 3.30 31.07 26.48
N LEU A 172 4.29 30.65 27.27
CA LEU A 172 4.16 30.69 28.72
C LEU A 172 3.76 32.12 29.03
N GLY A 173 2.54 32.32 29.51
CA GLY A 173 2.10 33.62 30.01
C GLY A 173 2.96 33.95 31.21
N LEU A 174 4.14 34.52 30.97
CA LEU A 174 4.89 35.25 31.98
C LEU A 174 4.12 36.56 32.16
N THR A 175 3.09 36.51 33.00
CA THR A 175 2.57 37.72 33.62
C THR A 175 3.73 38.39 34.36
N PRO A 176 3.95 39.70 34.19
CA PRO A 176 5.05 40.43 34.81
C PRO A 176 5.00 40.40 36.34
#